data_AF-A0A139YBQ5-F1
#
_entry.id   AF-A0A139YBQ5-F1
#
_cell.length_a   1.000
_cell.length_b   1.000
_cell.length_c   1.000
_cell.angle_alpha   90.00
_cell.angle_beta   90.00
_cell.angle_gamma   90.00
#
_symmetry.space_group_name_H-M   'P 1'
#
loop_
_entity.id
_entity.type
_entity.pdbx_description
1 polymer ?
#
loop_
_entity_poly.entity_id
_entity_poly.type
_entity_poly.pdbx_seq_one_letter_code
_entity_poly.pdbx_strand_id
1 'polypeptide(L)'
;MRSWLYGVLMINANETLSDRVDLEVQAVATLLHDLGWDTTEASPIINAGRRLEVDGAFAAREFIQEFWHERNAQVVWDAIALHTERSVSYFKDLDVQVVSKGMAMDFSRPAYGVSEEDYAAIAKAFPKSDLKDCVNDTII
;
A
#
# COMPACT_ATOMS: atom_id res chain seq x y z
N MET A 1 0.97 8.63 -1.85
CA MET A 1 -0.20 9.53 -1.66
C MET A 1 -1.47 9.06 -2.36
N ARG A 2 -1.49 8.83 -3.68
CA ARG A 2 -2.72 8.44 -4.40
C ARG A 2 -3.33 7.13 -3.93
N SER A 3 -2.50 6.09 -3.83
CA SER A 3 -2.93 4.76 -3.40
C SER A 3 -3.60 4.79 -2.03
N TRP A 4 -3.11 5.66 -1.12
CA TRP A 4 -3.70 5.87 0.19
C TRP A 4 -5.11 6.46 0.06
N LEU A 5 -5.25 7.54 -0.72
CA LEU A 5 -6.54 8.20 -0.96
C LEU A 5 -7.54 7.28 -1.66
N TYR A 6 -7.09 6.43 -2.58
CA TYR A 6 -7.95 5.40 -3.18
C TYR A 6 -8.44 4.38 -2.15
N GLY A 7 -7.58 3.94 -1.23
CA GLY A 7 -8.00 3.12 -0.09
C GLY A 7 -9.04 3.83 0.78
N VAL A 8 -8.85 5.12 1.07
CA VAL A 8 -9.85 5.92 1.81
C VAL A 8 -11.19 5.99 1.08
N LEU A 9 -11.20 6.20 -0.25
CA LEU A 9 -12.44 6.17 -1.03
C LEU A 9 -13.13 4.81 -0.95
N MET A 10 -12.37 3.71 -1.05
CA MET A 10 -12.93 2.36 -0.93
C MET A 10 -13.58 2.12 0.43
N ILE A 11 -12.91 2.57 1.50
CA ILE A 11 -13.42 2.43 2.87
C ILE A 11 -14.72 3.23 3.03
N ASN A 12 -14.72 4.49 2.59
CA ASN A 12 -15.90 5.37 2.71
C ASN A 12 -17.08 4.91 1.85
N ALA A 13 -16.83 4.27 0.71
CA ALA A 13 -17.86 3.78 -0.19
C ALA A 13 -18.47 2.44 0.23
N ASN A 14 -17.95 1.79 1.29
CA ASN A 14 -18.36 0.45 1.69
C ASN A 14 -18.48 0.32 3.22
N GLU A 15 -19.71 0.13 3.72
CA GLU A 15 -20.00 0.03 5.16
C GLU A 15 -19.19 -1.07 5.87
N THR A 16 -18.97 -2.22 5.22
CA THR A 16 -18.18 -3.31 5.81
C THR A 16 -16.70 -2.92 5.94
N LEU A 17 -16.15 -2.19 4.96
CA LEU A 17 -14.78 -1.70 5.06
C LEU A 17 -14.68 -0.58 6.10
N SER A 18 -15.64 0.35 6.14
CA SER A 18 -15.69 1.43 7.12
C SER A 18 -15.77 0.95 8.56
N ASP A 19 -16.40 -0.19 8.81
CA ASP A 19 -16.52 -0.78 10.16
C ASP A 19 -15.29 -1.61 10.55
N ARG A 20 -14.64 -2.28 9.58
CA ARG A 20 -13.68 -3.35 9.87
C ARG A 20 -12.23 -3.05 9.54
N VAL A 21 -11.95 -2.01 8.76
CA VAL A 21 -10.58 -1.65 8.38
C VAL A 21 -10.03 -0.61 9.35
N ASP A 22 -8.83 -0.86 9.86
CA ASP A 22 -8.11 0.10 10.68
C ASP A 22 -7.49 1.19 9.78
N LEU A 23 -7.95 2.43 9.96
CA LEU A 23 -7.54 3.57 9.13
C LEU A 23 -6.05 3.90 9.28
N GLU A 24 -5.47 3.70 10.47
CA GLU A 24 -4.05 3.97 10.69
C GLU A 24 -3.22 2.88 10.01
N VAL A 25 -3.61 1.61 10.16
CA VAL A 25 -2.95 0.48 9.47
C VAL A 25 -2.97 0.71 7.95
N GLN A 26 -4.12 1.08 7.39
CA GLN A 26 -4.24 1.35 5.97
C GLN A 26 -3.36 2.53 5.53
N ALA A 27 -3.34 3.62 6.30
CA ALA A 27 -2.53 4.78 5.99
C ALA A 27 -1.03 4.46 6.05
N VAL A 28 -0.55 3.90 7.16
CA VAL A 28 0.87 3.58 7.38
C VAL A 28 1.36 2.58 6.36
N ALA A 29 0.64 1.47 6.15
CA ALA A 29 1.05 0.47 5.17
C ALA A 29 1.14 1.08 3.76
N THR A 30 0.15 1.88 3.36
CA THR A 30 0.14 2.47 2.02
C THR A 30 1.19 3.57 1.85
N LEU A 31 1.54 4.31 2.89
CA LEU A 31 2.56 5.37 2.80
C LEU A 31 3.99 4.81 2.82
N LEU A 32 4.22 3.66 3.45
CA LEU A 32 5.55 3.08 3.63
C LEU A 32 5.86 1.89 2.69
N HIS A 33 4.92 1.47 1.83
CA HIS A 33 5.10 0.25 1.03
C HIS A 33 6.33 0.24 0.11
N ASP A 34 6.72 1.40 -0.41
CA ASP A 34 7.85 1.57 -1.33
C ASP A 34 9.17 1.89 -0.63
N LEU A 35 9.28 1.75 0.70
CA LEU A 35 10.57 1.93 1.39
C LEU A 35 11.67 0.99 0.85
N GLY A 36 11.28 -0.16 0.28
CA GLY A 36 12.18 -1.08 -0.39
C GLY A 36 12.72 -0.60 -1.74
N TRP A 37 12.34 0.60 -2.21
CA TRP A 37 12.91 1.23 -3.42
C TRP A 37 14.10 2.15 -3.13
N ASP A 38 14.62 2.17 -1.91
CA ASP A 38 15.76 3.00 -1.58
C ASP A 38 16.99 2.64 -2.44
N THR A 39 17.37 3.55 -3.35
CA THR A 39 18.51 3.39 -4.27
C THR A 39 19.79 4.01 -3.74
N THR A 40 19.82 4.50 -2.50
CA THR A 40 21.01 5.10 -1.91
C THR A 40 22.15 4.09 -1.77
N GLU A 41 23.38 4.54 -2.02
CA GLU A 41 24.57 3.72 -1.79
C GLU A 41 24.65 3.33 -0.31
N ALA A 42 24.78 2.02 -0.05
CA ALA A 42 24.76 1.45 1.29
C ALA A 42 23.46 1.77 2.08
N SER A 43 22.30 1.70 1.42
CA SER A 43 21.00 1.81 2.08
C SER A 43 20.93 0.97 3.36
N PRO A 44 20.43 1.52 4.47
CA PRO A 44 20.28 0.80 5.73
C PRO A 44 19.09 -0.19 5.71
N ILE A 45 18.22 -0.11 4.71
CA ILE A 45 16.98 -0.90 4.62
C ILE A 45 17.16 -2.10 3.67
N ILE A 46 17.87 -1.90 2.56
CA ILE A 46 17.92 -2.86 1.46
C ILE A 46 18.86 -4.03 1.76
N ASN A 47 18.37 -5.25 1.48
CA ASN A 47 19.16 -6.47 1.54
C ASN A 47 19.09 -7.19 0.19
N ALA A 48 20.27 -7.45 -0.41
CA ALA A 48 20.37 -8.05 -1.75
C ALA A 48 19.72 -9.45 -1.89
N GLY A 49 19.43 -10.15 -0.79
CA GLY A 49 18.75 -11.45 -0.80
C GLY A 49 17.24 -11.39 -0.64
N ARG A 50 16.65 -10.20 -0.47
CA ARG A 50 15.20 -10.02 -0.24
C ARG A 50 14.58 -9.27 -1.41
N ARG A 51 13.28 -9.48 -1.61
CA ARG A 51 12.49 -8.64 -2.54
C ARG A 51 12.25 -7.27 -1.91
N LEU A 52 12.06 -6.25 -2.73
CA LEU A 52 11.76 -4.89 -2.27
C LEU A 52 10.56 -4.83 -1.32
N GLU A 53 9.51 -5.63 -1.55
CA GLU A 53 8.32 -5.63 -0.71
C GLU A 53 8.65 -6.14 0.70
N VAL A 54 9.58 -7.08 0.80
CA VAL A 54 10.01 -7.65 2.08
C VAL A 54 10.91 -6.68 2.83
N ASP A 55 11.85 -6.01 2.14
CA ASP A 55 12.68 -4.96 2.74
C ASP A 55 11.82 -3.80 3.27
N GLY A 56 10.88 -3.31 2.47
CA GLY A 56 9.94 -2.26 2.88
C GLY A 56 9.08 -2.67 4.07
N ALA A 57 8.58 -3.91 4.09
CA ALA A 57 7.78 -4.44 5.19
C ALA A 57 8.57 -4.48 6.51
N PHE A 58 9.84 -4.93 6.47
CA PHE A 58 10.71 -4.93 7.65
C PHE A 58 10.97 -3.52 8.16
N ALA A 59 11.34 -2.58 7.28
CA ALA A 59 11.60 -1.20 7.67
C ALA A 59 10.36 -0.52 8.28
N ALA A 60 9.19 -0.71 7.66
CA ALA A 60 7.93 -0.17 8.17
C ALA A 60 7.58 -0.75 9.56
N ARG A 61 7.76 -2.06 9.74
CA ARG A 61 7.54 -2.72 11.05
C ARG A 61 8.49 -2.19 12.11
N GLU A 62 9.79 -2.07 11.79
CA GLU A 62 10.78 -1.54 12.72
C GLU A 62 10.46 -0.10 13.15
N PHE A 63 9.97 0.72 12.21
CA PHE A 63 9.59 2.10 12.48
C PHE A 63 8.40 2.22 13.47
N ILE A 64 7.43 1.29 13.43
CA ILE A 64 6.19 1.39 14.23
C ILE A 64 6.14 0.48 15.47
N GLN A 65 6.96 -0.56 15.55
CA GLN A 65 6.81 -1.63 16.55
C GLN A 65 6.90 -1.15 18.02
N GLU A 66 7.62 -0.05 18.28
CA GLU A 66 7.75 0.52 19.63
C GLU A 66 6.49 1.28 20.09
N PHE A 67 5.65 1.69 19.14
CA PHE A 67 4.49 2.55 19.41
C PHE A 67 3.16 1.81 19.24
N TRP A 68 3.16 0.68 18.54
CA TRP A 68 1.96 0.00 18.09
C TRP A 68 1.83 -1.39 18.72
N HIS A 69 0.59 -1.88 18.82
CA HIS A 69 0.35 -3.27 19.17
C HIS A 69 0.97 -4.20 18.14
N GLU A 70 1.57 -5.31 18.60
CA GLU A 70 2.24 -6.30 17.75
C GLU A 70 1.35 -6.77 16.59
N ARG A 71 0.06 -6.97 16.86
CA ARG A 71 -0.92 -7.34 15.84
C ARG A 71 -0.97 -6.31 14.70
N ASN A 72 -1.06 -5.02 15.00
CA ASN A 72 -1.16 -3.98 13.97
C ASN A 72 0.15 -3.86 13.20
N ALA A 73 1.29 -3.96 13.89
CA ALA A 73 2.60 -3.99 13.23
C ALA A 73 2.74 -5.20 12.29
N GLN A 74 2.21 -6.37 12.67
CA GLN A 74 2.17 -7.55 11.80
C GLN A 74 1.24 -7.34 10.59
N VAL A 75 0.08 -6.71 10.76
CA VAL A 75 -0.82 -6.43 9.62
C VAL A 75 -0.20 -5.44 8.65
N VAL A 76 0.50 -4.40 9.13
CA VAL A 76 1.27 -3.48 8.29
C VAL A 76 2.35 -4.24 7.51
N TRP A 77 3.09 -5.12 8.20
CA TRP A 77 4.09 -5.96 7.55
C TRP A 77 3.46 -6.85 6.46
N ASP A 78 2.36 -7.55 6.75
CA ASP A 78 1.63 -8.39 5.80
C ASP A 78 1.15 -7.57 4.59
N ALA A 79 0.57 -6.40 4.84
CA ALA A 79 0.04 -5.53 3.81
C ALA A 79 1.11 -5.06 2.84
N ILE A 80 2.28 -4.67 3.35
CA ILE A 80 3.41 -4.25 2.52
C ILE A 80 4.06 -5.45 1.84
N ALA A 81 4.37 -6.54 2.55
CA ALA A 81 5.06 -7.68 1.96
C ALA A 81 4.27 -8.33 0.81
N LEU A 82 2.94 -8.23 0.84
CA LEU A 82 2.04 -8.84 -0.13
C LEU A 82 1.45 -7.84 -1.15
N HIS A 83 1.82 -6.56 -1.12
CA HIS A 83 1.07 -5.54 -1.85
C HIS A 83 1.06 -5.75 -3.38
N THR A 84 2.14 -6.30 -3.94
CA THR A 84 2.26 -6.68 -5.36
C THR A 84 1.69 -8.07 -5.67
N GLU A 85 1.56 -8.93 -4.66
CA GLU A 85 1.14 -10.33 -4.81
C GLU A 85 -0.38 -10.48 -4.69
N ARG A 86 -1.09 -9.97 -5.70
CA ARG A 86 -2.57 -9.91 -5.74
C ARG A 86 -3.25 -11.28 -5.61
N SER A 87 -2.58 -12.35 -6.05
CA SER A 87 -3.11 -13.71 -5.94
C SER A 87 -3.24 -14.18 -4.48
N VAL A 88 -2.53 -13.53 -3.56
CA VAL A 88 -2.54 -13.80 -2.12
C VAL A 88 -3.23 -12.66 -1.36
N SER A 89 -2.83 -11.41 -1.60
CA SER A 89 -3.31 -10.26 -0.81
C SER A 89 -4.82 -10.08 -0.88
N TYR A 90 -5.46 -10.42 -2.02
CA TYR A 90 -6.90 -10.29 -2.20
C TYR A 90 -7.73 -11.28 -1.37
N PHE A 91 -7.10 -12.30 -0.79
CA PHE A 91 -7.75 -13.32 0.04
C PHE A 91 -7.30 -13.26 1.52
N LYS A 92 -6.48 -12.28 1.90
CA LYS A 92 -6.06 -12.02 3.28
C LYS A 92 -7.10 -11.15 4.01
N ASP A 93 -6.78 -10.68 5.21
CA ASP A 93 -7.63 -9.76 6.00
C ASP A 93 -7.96 -8.47 5.23
N LEU A 94 -9.06 -7.81 5.61
CA LEU A 94 -9.59 -6.64 4.89
C LEU A 94 -8.58 -5.48 4.81
N ASP A 95 -7.77 -5.27 5.85
CA ASP A 95 -6.72 -4.24 5.86
C ASP A 95 -5.71 -4.47 4.71
N VAL A 96 -5.24 -5.71 4.56
CA VAL A 96 -4.31 -6.11 3.50
C VAL A 96 -4.96 -5.98 2.12
N GLN A 97 -6.23 -6.40 2.00
CA GLN A 97 -6.97 -6.27 0.75
C GLN A 97 -7.12 -4.82 0.31
N VAL A 98 -7.49 -3.91 1.22
CA VAL A 98 -7.71 -2.49 0.90
C VAL A 98 -6.41 -1.82 0.47
N VAL A 99 -5.30 -2.10 1.16
CA VAL A 99 -3.98 -1.58 0.76
C VAL A 99 -3.64 -2.05 -0.66
N SER A 100 -3.63 -3.35 -0.91
CA SER A 100 -3.24 -3.87 -2.24
C SER A 100 -4.18 -3.41 -3.36
N LYS A 101 -5.49 -3.31 -3.11
CA LYS A 101 -6.47 -2.86 -4.11
C LYS A 101 -6.44 -1.35 -4.35
N GLY A 102 -6.26 -0.55 -3.31
CA GLY A 102 -6.09 0.90 -3.44
C GLY A 102 -4.87 1.24 -4.29
N MET A 103 -3.81 0.44 -4.19
CA MET A 103 -2.62 0.54 -5.05
C MET A 103 -2.90 0.06 -6.48
N ALA A 104 -3.62 -1.05 -6.64
CA ALA A 104 -4.02 -1.53 -7.96
C ALA A 104 -4.87 -0.51 -8.74
N MET A 105 -5.60 0.39 -8.07
CA MET A 105 -6.38 1.47 -8.69
C MET A 105 -5.49 2.52 -9.39
N ASP A 106 -4.17 2.55 -9.14
CA ASP A 106 -3.23 3.31 -9.94
C ASP A 106 -3.03 2.74 -11.36
N PHE A 107 -3.40 1.49 -11.59
CA PHE A 107 -3.26 0.81 -12.89
C PHE A 107 -4.59 0.28 -13.44
N SER A 108 -5.69 0.46 -12.69
CA SER A 108 -7.00 -0.08 -13.02
C SER A 108 -8.12 0.92 -12.73
N ARG A 109 -9.37 0.47 -12.89
CA ARG A 109 -10.59 1.27 -12.67
C ARG A 109 -11.00 1.29 -11.20
N PRO A 110 -11.91 2.20 -10.79
CA PRO A 110 -12.47 2.19 -9.44
C PRO A 110 -13.07 0.84 -9.04
N ALA A 111 -13.06 0.56 -7.73
CA ALA A 111 -13.59 -0.66 -7.14
C ALA A 111 -14.36 -0.36 -5.84
N TYR A 112 -15.06 -1.35 -5.27
CA TYR A 112 -15.73 -1.25 -3.96
C TYR A 112 -16.73 -0.08 -3.83
N GLY A 113 -17.43 0.26 -4.90
CA GLY A 113 -18.45 1.32 -4.88
C GLY A 113 -17.87 2.73 -5.02
N VAL A 114 -16.55 2.87 -5.19
CA VAL A 114 -15.93 4.17 -5.50
C VAL A 114 -16.47 4.69 -6.83
N SER A 115 -16.93 5.95 -6.83
CA SER A 115 -17.43 6.60 -8.03
C SER A 115 -16.29 6.94 -9.01
N GLU A 116 -16.58 6.94 -10.30
CA GLU A 116 -15.62 7.38 -11.32
C GLU A 116 -15.23 8.86 -11.13
N GLU A 117 -16.15 9.67 -10.58
CA GLU A 117 -15.91 11.09 -10.30
C GLU A 117 -14.86 11.28 -9.19
N ASP A 118 -15.04 10.63 -8.03
CA ASP A 118 -14.11 10.73 -6.91
C ASP A 118 -12.72 10.17 -7.27
N TYR A 119 -12.71 9.05 -8.00
CA TYR A 119 -11.47 8.47 -8.53
C TYR A 119 -10.73 9.44 -9.46
N ALA A 120 -11.44 10.06 -10.40
CA ALA A 120 -10.87 11.02 -11.34
C ALA A 120 -10.39 12.29 -10.64
N ALA A 121 -11.07 12.74 -9.58
CA ALA A 121 -10.67 13.89 -8.78
C ALA A 121 -9.30 13.69 -8.13
N ILE A 122 -9.03 12.51 -7.54
CA ILE A 122 -7.70 12.18 -7.00
C ILE A 122 -6.66 12.15 -8.11
N ALA A 123 -6.94 11.48 -9.23
CA ALA A 123 -6.00 11.39 -10.36
C ALA A 123 -5.64 12.77 -10.93
N LYS A 124 -6.59 13.72 -10.89
CA LYS A 124 -6.37 15.11 -11.30
C LYS A 124 -5.53 15.90 -10.28
N ALA A 125 -5.82 15.74 -8.99
CA ALA A 125 -5.10 16.44 -7.92
C ALA A 125 -3.67 15.91 -7.73
N PHE A 126 -3.46 14.63 -7.98
CA PHE A 126 -2.18 13.94 -7.91
C PHE A 126 -1.93 13.23 -9.25
N PRO A 127 -1.36 13.91 -10.26
CA PRO A 127 -1.10 13.29 -11.56
C PRO A 127 -0.18 12.08 -11.46
N LYS A 128 -0.35 11.13 -12.39
CA LYS A 128 0.61 10.03 -12.60
C LYS A 128 1.70 10.57 -13.52
N SER A 129 2.79 11.06 -12.91
CA SER A 129 3.98 11.52 -13.62
C SER A 129 4.65 10.34 -14.33
N ASP A 130 5.93 10.12 -14.09
CA ASP A 130 6.76 9.01 -14.54
C ASP A 130 6.47 7.66 -13.84
N LEU A 131 5.40 7.54 -13.05
CA LEU A 131 5.14 6.35 -12.23
C LEU A 131 5.31 5.03 -12.99
N LYS A 132 4.73 4.94 -14.20
CA LYS A 132 4.80 3.69 -14.97
C LYS A 132 6.24 3.35 -15.36
N ASP A 133 7.03 4.36 -15.73
CA ASP A 133 8.40 4.18 -16.16
C ASP A 133 9.28 3.82 -14.96
N CYS A 134 9.16 4.55 -13.84
CA CYS A 134 9.88 4.25 -12.59
C CYS A 134 9.59 2.84 -12.05
N VAL A 135 8.33 2.39 -12.11
CA VAL A 135 7.94 1.04 -11.70
C VAL A 135 8.63 -0.01 -12.56
N ASN A 136 8.63 0.17 -13.88
CA ASN A 136 9.25 -0.80 -14.80
C ASN A 136 10.77 -0.87 -14.64
N ASP A 137 11.42 0.25 -14.30
CA ASP A 137 12.87 0.30 -14.10
C ASP A 137 13.30 -0.33 -12.77
N THR A 138 12.39 -0.43 -11.79
CA THR A 138 12.68 -0.92 -10.44
C THR A 138 12.24 -2.37 -10.21
N ILE A 139 11.21 -2.84 -10.93
CA ILE A 139 10.78 -4.23 -10.90
C ILE A 139 11.65 -5.04 -11.87
N ILE A 140 12.64 -5.74 -11.33
CA ILE A 140 13.51 -6.69 -12.06
C ILE A 140 12.95 -8.11 -11.97
#